data_AF-A0A239DPM2-F1
#
_entry.id   AF-A0A239DPM2-F1
#
_cell.length_a   1.000
_cell.length_b   1.000
_cell.length_c   1.000
_cell.angle_alpha   90.00
_cell.angle_beta   90.00
_cell.angle_gamma   90.00
#
_symmetry.space_group_name_H-M   'P 1'
#
loop_
_entity.id
_entity.type
_entity.pdbx_description
1 polymer ?
#
loop_
_entity_poly.entity_id
_entity_poly.type
_entity_poly.pdbx_seq_one_letter_code
_entity_poly.pdbx_strand_id
1 'polypeptide(L)'
;MSLCSNCGSTIPENNAFCGKCGNPVTTEPTLLQATTPSSSEMSAPSVLTEQLSSGFSRKVAIGVIFAVLLFVAMILLTAKKSGQSTAATTPASVPISAPVSSADANPTWDKNESVNSIDGVKTTVYRDSNGRSTIIVRLKGKALEAYVITPEMVGYDDTSVRIRFDDERPVRQSWSRSSDYHALFASNPRQFVAKLQASKKLYLEYHPYQKVAETISFDVSGLTLPQSFFESYDKRHKQEQAAWQKKFDACVKDDQIFDTDRQKRDYCKVMTQ
;
A
#
# COMPACT_ATOMS: atom_id res chain seq x y z
N MET A 1 -7.71 -33.50 -35.48
CA MET A 1 -6.34 -33.44 -34.91
C MET A 1 -5.55 -32.39 -35.67
N SER A 2 -4.87 -31.47 -34.99
CA SER A 2 -4.05 -30.42 -35.62
C SER A 2 -2.58 -30.55 -35.20
N LEU A 3 -1.65 -30.01 -35.99
CA LEU A 3 -0.22 -29.98 -35.65
C LEU A 3 0.14 -28.61 -35.06
N CYS A 4 0.99 -28.61 -34.04
CA CYS A 4 1.49 -27.37 -33.44
C CYS A 4 2.36 -26.60 -34.44
N SER A 5 2.02 -25.33 -34.70
CA SER A 5 2.80 -24.45 -35.59
C SER A 5 4.21 -24.13 -35.08
N ASN A 6 4.48 -24.32 -33.78
CA ASN A 6 5.78 -24.04 -33.19
C ASN A 6 6.68 -25.28 -33.08
N CYS A 7 6.16 -26.45 -32.69
CA CYS A 7 6.98 -27.64 -32.44
C CYS A 7 6.60 -28.90 -33.24
N GLY A 8 5.56 -28.83 -34.07
CA GLY A 8 5.13 -29.92 -34.94
C GLY A 8 4.48 -31.12 -34.24
N SER A 9 4.23 -31.07 -32.93
CA SER A 9 3.54 -32.17 -32.23
C SER A 9 2.05 -32.20 -32.57
N THR A 10 1.46 -33.39 -32.59
CA THR A 10 -0.01 -33.55 -32.68
C THR A 10 -0.70 -32.97 -31.45
N ILE A 11 -1.75 -32.20 -31.68
CA ILE A 11 -2.58 -31.59 -30.66
C ILE A 11 -3.96 -32.30 -30.68
N PRO A 12 -4.41 -32.83 -29.53
CA PRO A 12 -5.77 -33.34 -29.38
C PRO A 12 -6.82 -32.26 -29.68
N GLU A 13 -7.97 -32.65 -30.21
CA GLU A 13 -9.06 -31.70 -30.47
C GLU A 13 -9.51 -31.05 -29.15
N ASN A 14 -9.78 -29.74 -29.17
CA ASN A 14 -10.18 -28.89 -28.03
C ASN A 14 -9.09 -28.49 -27.01
N ASN A 15 -7.81 -28.77 -27.25
CA ASN A 15 -6.75 -28.25 -26.38
C ASN A 15 -6.38 -26.79 -26.72
N ALA A 16 -6.55 -25.89 -25.75
CA ALA A 16 -6.18 -24.48 -25.87
C ALA A 16 -4.66 -24.23 -25.94
N PHE A 17 -3.83 -25.21 -25.56
CA PHE A 17 -2.38 -25.11 -25.55
C PHE A 17 -1.71 -26.42 -26.00
N CYS A 18 -0.52 -26.32 -26.58
CA CYS A 18 0.32 -27.48 -26.88
C CYS A 18 0.92 -28.06 -25.60
N GLY A 19 0.61 -29.33 -25.27
CA GLY A 19 1.15 -30.00 -24.08
C GLY A 19 2.67 -30.24 -24.09
N LYS A 20 3.34 -30.05 -25.23
CA LYS A 20 4.79 -30.25 -25.36
C LYS A 20 5.59 -28.95 -25.22
N CYS A 21 5.15 -27.86 -25.85
CA CYS A 21 5.89 -26.59 -25.87
C CYS A 21 5.14 -25.41 -25.22
N GLY A 22 3.91 -25.62 -24.76
CA GLY A 22 3.11 -24.60 -24.06
C GLY A 22 2.51 -23.50 -24.95
N ASN A 23 2.71 -23.55 -26.27
CA ASN A 23 2.22 -22.51 -27.17
C ASN A 23 0.68 -22.55 -27.24
N PRO A 24 -0.04 -21.41 -27.10
CA PRO A 24 -1.48 -21.36 -27.26
C PRO A 24 -1.91 -21.74 -28.68
N VAL A 25 -3.03 -22.44 -28.79
CA VAL A 25 -3.67 -22.77 -30.05
C VAL A 25 -4.72 -21.70 -30.31
N THR A 26 -4.38 -20.74 -31.17
CA THR A 26 -5.34 -19.72 -31.62
C THR A 26 -6.32 -20.38 -32.59
N THR A 27 -7.41 -20.93 -32.08
CA THR A 27 -8.58 -21.23 -32.89
C THR A 27 -9.34 -19.92 -33.11
N GLU A 28 -9.15 -19.31 -34.27
CA GLU A 28 -9.97 -18.19 -34.74
C GLU A 28 -11.43 -18.66 -34.84
N PRO A 29 -12.38 -18.06 -34.10
CA PRO A 29 -13.79 -18.42 -34.24
C PRO A 29 -14.27 -17.97 -35.62
N THR A 30 -14.64 -18.95 -36.44
CA THR A 30 -15.29 -18.75 -37.73
C THR A 30 -16.50 -17.84 -37.59
N LEU A 31 -16.39 -16.66 -38.21
CA LEU A 31 -17.45 -15.69 -38.44
C LEU A 31 -18.68 -16.34 -39.07
N LEU A 32 -19.81 -16.29 -38.36
CA LEU A 32 -21.14 -16.29 -38.97
C LEU A 32 -21.74 -14.89 -38.81
N GLN A 33 -21.87 -14.21 -39.95
CA GLN A 33 -22.57 -12.94 -40.11
C GLN A 33 -24.09 -13.11 -39.95
N ALA A 34 -24.74 -12.08 -39.38
CA ALA A 34 -26.08 -11.55 -39.66
C ALA A 34 -26.51 -10.75 -38.42
N THR A 35 -27.11 -9.56 -38.43
CA THR A 35 -27.69 -8.70 -39.45
C THR A 35 -28.00 -7.37 -38.74
N THR A 36 -27.75 -6.23 -39.40
CA THR A 36 -28.26 -4.90 -39.01
C THR A 36 -29.78 -4.82 -39.22
N PRO A 37 -30.54 -4.19 -38.31
CA PRO A 37 -31.29 -2.97 -38.66
C PRO A 37 -31.20 -1.92 -37.52
N SER A 38 -30.96 -0.65 -37.82
CA SER A 38 -31.96 0.39 -38.15
C SER A 38 -32.25 1.30 -36.94
N SER A 39 -32.38 2.57 -37.28
CA SER A 39 -32.57 3.79 -36.49
C SER A 39 -33.70 3.79 -35.46
N SER A 40 -33.47 4.52 -34.36
CA SER A 40 -34.43 5.39 -33.63
C SER A 40 -33.70 5.88 -32.36
N GLU A 41 -33.26 7.14 -32.25
CA GLU A 41 -34.04 8.37 -31.99
C GLU A 41 -34.70 8.41 -30.59
N MET A 42 -34.34 9.46 -29.83
CA MET A 42 -34.94 9.94 -28.56
C MET A 42 -34.77 9.01 -27.34
N SER A 43 -34.54 9.44 -26.11
CA SER A 43 -34.67 10.74 -25.43
C SER A 43 -34.02 10.62 -24.06
N ALA A 44 -33.50 11.73 -23.54
CA ALA A 44 -33.04 11.86 -22.16
C ALA A 44 -34.24 11.95 -21.18
N PRO A 45 -34.16 11.37 -19.98
CA PRO A 45 -34.99 11.81 -18.86
C PRO A 45 -34.17 12.71 -17.93
N SER A 46 -34.58 13.96 -17.87
CA SER A 46 -34.44 14.85 -16.74
C SER A 46 -35.15 14.25 -15.52
N VAL A 47 -34.41 13.93 -14.46
CA VAL A 47 -34.97 13.59 -13.16
C VAL A 47 -34.32 14.45 -12.08
N LEU A 48 -35.09 15.49 -11.72
CA LEU A 48 -35.39 15.97 -10.37
C LEU A 48 -34.26 16.04 -9.34
N THR A 49 -33.84 17.28 -9.16
CA THR A 49 -33.48 17.91 -7.89
C THR A 49 -34.37 17.51 -6.70
N GLU A 50 -33.77 16.97 -5.64
CA GLU A 50 -34.11 17.24 -4.23
C GLU A 50 -32.76 17.53 -3.52
N GLN A 51 -32.40 18.77 -3.22
CA GLN A 51 -32.88 19.56 -2.08
C GLN A 51 -33.04 18.72 -0.82
N LEU A 52 -32.01 18.70 0.04
CA LEU A 52 -32.18 18.95 1.47
C LEU A 52 -30.87 19.48 2.04
N SER A 53 -30.84 20.81 2.15
CA SER A 53 -29.87 21.55 2.94
C SER A 53 -30.15 21.33 4.43
N SER A 54 -29.21 20.76 5.17
CA SER A 54 -29.23 20.81 6.64
C SER A 54 -28.22 21.84 7.12
N GLY A 55 -28.65 23.11 7.08
CA GLY A 55 -28.00 24.20 7.77
C GLY A 55 -28.17 24.05 9.28
N PHE A 56 -27.39 23.17 9.90
CA PHE A 56 -27.32 23.08 11.36
C PHE A 56 -26.39 24.19 11.88
N SER A 57 -27.00 25.16 12.54
CA SER A 57 -26.42 26.42 12.96
C SER A 57 -25.15 26.23 13.80
N ARG A 58 -24.00 26.67 13.28
CA ARG A 58 -22.65 26.58 13.87
C ARG A 58 -22.51 27.19 15.28
N LYS A 59 -23.55 27.84 15.82
CA LYS A 59 -23.54 28.46 17.16
C LYS A 59 -23.96 27.50 18.29
N VAL A 60 -24.64 26.39 17.99
CA VAL A 60 -25.06 25.41 19.02
C VAL A 60 -23.98 24.35 19.30
N ALA A 61 -23.19 23.97 18.30
CA ALA A 61 -22.12 22.97 18.46
C ALA A 61 -20.96 23.44 19.36
N ILE A 62 -20.64 24.74 19.35
CA ILE A 62 -19.53 25.30 20.16
C ILE A 62 -19.87 25.28 21.65
N GLY A 63 -21.14 25.54 22.02
CA GLY A 63 -21.59 25.50 23.41
C GLY A 63 -21.55 24.10 24.02
N VAL A 64 -21.93 23.07 23.24
CA VAL A 64 -21.89 21.67 23.70
C VAL A 64 -20.45 21.17 23.85
N ILE A 65 -19.54 21.55 22.93
CA ILE A 65 -18.12 21.19 23.02
C ILE A 65 -17.47 21.85 24.24
N PHE A 66 -17.78 23.12 24.53
CA PHE A 66 -17.26 23.80 25.73
C PHE A 66 -17.78 23.18 27.02
N ALA A 67 -19.07 22.81 27.08
CA ALA A 67 -19.64 22.13 28.24
C ALA A 67 -19.01 20.74 28.48
N VAL A 68 -18.78 19.95 27.41
CA VAL A 68 -18.12 18.64 27.51
C VAL A 68 -16.66 18.78 27.91
N LEU A 69 -15.93 19.78 27.38
CA LEU A 69 -14.53 20.02 27.77
C LEU A 69 -14.41 20.47 29.23
N LEU A 70 -15.32 21.31 29.72
CA LEU A 70 -15.37 21.70 31.13
C LEU A 70 -15.73 20.51 32.04
N PHE A 71 -16.64 19.63 31.61
CA PHE A 71 -17.00 18.43 32.36
C PHE A 71 -15.85 17.41 32.41
N VAL A 72 -15.12 17.21 31.31
CA VAL A 72 -13.92 16.35 31.26
C VAL A 72 -12.78 16.92 32.10
N ALA A 73 -12.57 18.24 32.08
CA ALA A 73 -11.58 18.90 32.94
C ALA A 73 -11.93 18.74 34.43
N MET A 74 -13.22 18.76 34.80
CA MET A 74 -13.67 18.53 36.17
C MET A 74 -13.44 17.08 36.62
N ILE A 75 -13.66 16.09 35.75
CA ILE A 75 -13.39 14.67 36.04
C ILE A 75 -11.89 14.43 36.25
N LEU A 76 -11.02 15.04 35.44
CA LEU A 76 -9.56 14.93 35.58
C LEU A 76 -9.02 15.58 36.87
N LEU A 77 -9.75 16.53 37.47
CA LEU A 77 -9.38 17.15 38.76
C LEU A 77 -9.79 16.32 39.99
N THR A 78 -10.71 15.34 39.85
CA THR A 78 -11.13 14.47 40.95
C THR A 78 -10.33 13.17 41.09
N ALA A 79 -9.49 12.81 40.12
CA ALA A 79 -8.68 11.59 40.16
C ALA A 79 -7.29 11.85 40.78
N LYS A 80 -7.25 12.34 42.03
CA LYS A 80 -6.03 12.33 42.86
C LYS A 80 -6.37 11.70 44.21
N LYS A 81 -5.63 10.63 44.52
CA LYS A 81 -5.62 9.76 45.72
C LYS A 81 -6.59 8.57 45.73
N SER A 82 -6.03 7.39 45.49
CA SER A 82 -5.70 6.48 46.59
C SER A 82 -4.65 5.46 46.12
N GLY A 83 -3.43 5.58 46.63
CA GLY A 83 -2.47 4.50 46.57
C GLY A 83 -2.81 3.48 47.65
N GLN A 84 -2.72 2.20 47.32
CA GLN A 84 -2.46 1.19 48.33
C GLN A 84 -1.58 0.09 47.74
N SER A 85 -0.34 0.14 48.21
CA SER A 85 0.65 -0.91 48.14
C SER A 85 0.21 -2.05 49.06
N THR A 86 0.14 -3.27 48.55
CA THR A 86 0.19 -4.49 49.36
C THR A 86 1.26 -5.39 48.78
N ALA A 87 2.37 -5.46 49.49
CA ALA A 87 3.36 -6.51 49.39
C ALA A 87 2.85 -7.76 50.12
N ALA A 88 2.97 -8.93 49.50
CA ALA A 88 3.14 -10.23 50.16
C ALA A 88 3.66 -11.21 49.09
N THR A 89 4.95 -11.54 49.13
CA THR A 89 5.52 -12.74 49.73
C THR A 89 5.48 -13.95 48.80
N THR A 90 6.64 -14.15 48.18
CA THR A 90 7.26 -15.34 47.61
C THR A 90 6.87 -16.66 48.30
N PRO A 91 6.75 -17.74 47.52
CA PRO A 91 7.61 -18.89 47.79
C PRO A 91 8.41 -19.29 46.54
N ALA A 92 9.70 -19.54 46.79
CA ALA A 92 10.65 -20.05 45.83
C ALA A 92 10.42 -21.55 45.60
N SER A 93 10.47 -21.99 44.34
CA SER A 93 10.93 -23.34 44.03
C SER A 93 11.33 -23.50 42.55
N VAL A 94 12.60 -23.88 42.39
CA VAL A 94 13.26 -24.59 41.27
C VAL A 94 13.73 -23.77 40.06
N PRO A 95 15.07 -23.60 39.89
CA PRO A 95 15.67 -23.13 38.65
C PRO A 95 15.84 -24.29 37.68
N ILE A 96 15.07 -24.30 36.60
CA ILE A 96 15.41 -25.11 35.41
C ILE A 96 16.15 -24.20 34.45
N SER A 97 17.47 -24.34 34.50
CA SER A 97 18.43 -23.82 33.53
C SER A 97 18.17 -24.43 32.16
N ALA A 98 17.42 -23.73 31.31
CA ALA A 98 17.63 -23.80 29.88
C ALA A 98 18.45 -22.56 29.49
N PRO A 99 19.64 -22.71 28.88
CA PRO A 99 20.29 -21.56 28.27
C PRO A 99 19.42 -21.14 27.09
N VAL A 100 18.61 -20.11 27.30
CA VAL A 100 18.02 -19.36 26.20
C VAL A 100 19.19 -18.69 25.53
N SER A 101 19.71 -19.30 24.46
CA SER A 101 20.58 -18.63 23.49
C SER A 101 19.81 -17.48 22.86
N SER A 102 19.72 -16.38 23.60
CA SER A 102 19.54 -15.05 23.04
C SER A 102 20.91 -14.69 22.50
N ALA A 103 21.25 -15.28 21.35
CA ALA A 103 22.38 -14.79 20.58
C ALA A 103 22.02 -13.37 20.17
N ASP A 104 22.82 -12.43 20.68
CA ASP A 104 22.90 -11.04 20.24
C ASP A 104 23.26 -10.96 18.75
N ALA A 105 22.36 -11.40 17.89
CA ALA A 105 22.42 -11.10 16.47
C ALA A 105 21.96 -9.66 16.33
N ASN A 106 22.92 -8.73 16.21
CA ASN A 106 22.63 -7.48 15.52
C ASN A 106 21.93 -7.85 14.21
N PRO A 107 20.71 -7.34 13.93
CA PRO A 107 19.98 -7.69 12.73
C PRO A 107 20.75 -7.17 11.53
N THR A 108 21.53 -8.05 10.91
CA THR A 108 22.28 -7.75 9.69
C THR A 108 21.38 -8.09 8.53
N TRP A 109 20.81 -7.06 7.90
CA TRP A 109 20.12 -7.18 6.64
C TRP A 109 20.98 -7.91 5.61
N ASP A 110 20.43 -8.97 5.01
CA ASP A 110 21.06 -9.67 3.90
C ASP A 110 21.01 -8.77 2.65
N LYS A 111 22.20 -8.41 2.13
CA LYS A 111 22.34 -7.54 0.97
C LYS A 111 22.89 -8.35 -0.19
N ASN A 112 22.11 -8.42 -1.27
CA ASN A 112 22.52 -9.06 -2.51
C ASN A 112 22.52 -8.05 -3.68
N GLU A 113 23.49 -8.17 -4.58
CA GLU A 113 23.58 -7.37 -5.80
C GLU A 113 23.69 -8.29 -7.02
N SER A 114 22.94 -7.96 -8.08
CA SER A 114 22.98 -8.67 -9.34
C SER A 114 22.83 -7.71 -10.52
N VAL A 115 23.26 -8.16 -11.70
CA VAL A 115 23.04 -7.46 -12.97
C VAL A 115 22.36 -8.45 -13.90
N ASN A 116 21.20 -8.07 -14.43
CA ASN A 116 20.50 -8.91 -15.39
C ASN A 116 21.28 -8.94 -16.72
N SER A 117 21.59 -10.14 -17.21
CA SER A 117 22.43 -10.35 -18.38
C SER A 117 21.78 -9.92 -19.71
N ILE A 118 20.46 -9.73 -19.75
CA ILE A 118 19.73 -9.35 -20.97
C ILE A 118 19.71 -7.83 -21.15
N ASP A 119 19.38 -7.09 -20.08
CA ASP A 119 19.15 -5.64 -20.14
C ASP A 119 20.24 -4.82 -19.42
N GLY A 120 21.19 -5.48 -18.77
CA GLY A 120 22.26 -4.84 -18.00
C GLY A 120 21.77 -4.12 -16.74
N VAL A 121 20.51 -4.31 -16.32
CA VAL A 121 19.94 -3.57 -15.18
C VAL A 121 20.48 -4.12 -13.87
N LYS A 122 21.19 -3.26 -13.13
CA LYS A 122 21.63 -3.54 -11.75
C LYS A 122 20.42 -3.62 -10.82
N THR A 123 20.38 -4.68 -10.02
CA THR A 123 19.42 -4.88 -8.94
C THR A 123 20.16 -5.04 -7.62
N THR A 124 19.75 -4.30 -6.60
CA THR A 124 20.21 -4.46 -5.22
C THR A 124 19.01 -4.84 -4.36
N VAL A 125 19.14 -5.91 -3.58
CA VAL A 125 18.10 -6.43 -2.71
C VAL A 125 18.61 -6.40 -1.28
N TYR A 126 17.84 -5.78 -0.40
CA TYR A 126 18.00 -5.88 1.04
C TYR A 126 16.86 -6.75 1.58
N ARG A 127 17.21 -7.73 2.38
CA ARG A 127 16.28 -8.73 2.91
C ARG A 127 16.46 -8.87 4.41
N ASP A 128 15.35 -8.91 5.13
CA ASP A 128 15.29 -9.41 6.50
C ASP A 128 14.16 -10.45 6.61
N SER A 129 14.34 -11.44 7.49
CA SER A 129 13.40 -12.55 7.66
C SER A 129 13.20 -12.86 9.13
N ASN A 130 11.94 -13.03 9.52
CA ASN A 130 11.57 -13.48 10.87
C ASN A 130 11.33 -15.00 10.94
N GLY A 131 11.76 -15.75 9.91
CA GLY A 131 11.60 -17.20 9.80
C GLY A 131 10.32 -17.66 9.11
N ARG A 132 9.25 -16.84 9.09
CA ARG A 132 8.00 -17.15 8.38
C ARG A 132 7.66 -16.17 7.26
N SER A 133 8.05 -14.92 7.44
CA SER A 133 7.83 -13.83 6.51
C SER A 133 9.16 -13.17 6.18
N THR A 134 9.25 -12.56 5.01
CA THR A 134 10.46 -11.88 4.57
C THR A 134 10.10 -10.47 4.12
N ILE A 135 10.75 -9.45 4.68
CA ILE A 135 10.66 -8.10 4.18
C ILE A 135 11.77 -7.87 3.16
N ILE A 136 11.41 -7.27 2.02
CA ILE A 136 12.33 -7.02 0.92
C ILE A 136 12.25 -5.55 0.53
N VAL A 137 13.42 -4.92 0.44
CA VAL A 137 13.62 -3.62 -0.21
C VAL A 137 14.47 -3.85 -1.46
N ARG A 138 13.89 -3.59 -2.63
CA ARG A 138 14.52 -3.86 -3.93
C ARG A 138 14.73 -2.55 -4.70
N LEU A 139 15.97 -2.31 -5.08
CA LEU A 139 16.38 -1.27 -6.00
C LEU A 139 16.63 -1.93 -7.37
N LYS A 140 15.83 -1.63 -8.38
CA LYS A 140 16.00 -2.17 -9.74
C LYS A 140 16.15 -1.02 -10.73
N GLY A 141 17.38 -0.76 -11.18
CA GLY A 141 17.71 0.44 -11.94
C GLY A 141 17.33 1.71 -11.16
N LYS A 142 16.28 2.41 -11.60
CA LYS A 142 15.75 3.63 -10.94
C LYS A 142 14.49 3.37 -10.09
N ALA A 143 13.97 2.15 -10.08
CA ALA A 143 12.75 1.80 -9.35
C ALA A 143 13.09 1.35 -7.92
N LEU A 144 12.27 1.81 -6.97
CA LEU A 144 12.25 1.33 -5.58
C LEU A 144 10.97 0.56 -5.35
N GLU A 145 11.11 -0.65 -4.86
CA GLU A 145 10.00 -1.47 -4.41
C GLU A 145 10.30 -1.93 -2.99
N ALA A 146 9.25 -1.97 -2.17
CA ALA A 146 9.32 -2.53 -0.84
C ALA A 146 8.08 -3.41 -0.66
N TYR A 147 8.30 -4.65 -0.26
CA TYR A 147 7.23 -5.63 -0.14
C TYR A 147 7.54 -6.65 0.93
N VAL A 148 6.50 -7.31 1.42
CA VAL A 148 6.61 -8.38 2.40
C VAL A 148 6.08 -9.66 1.77
N ILE A 149 6.91 -10.69 1.77
CA ILE A 149 6.51 -12.06 1.45
C ILE A 149 5.79 -12.63 2.67
N THR A 150 4.55 -13.06 2.47
CA THR A 150 3.68 -13.63 3.50
C THR A 150 3.72 -15.16 3.45
N PRO A 151 3.60 -15.85 4.60
CA PRO A 151 3.57 -17.31 4.65
C PRO A 151 2.33 -17.89 3.98
N GLU A 152 1.26 -17.10 3.91
CA GLU A 152 -0.04 -17.53 3.41
C GLU A 152 -0.51 -16.62 2.27
N MET A 153 -1.36 -17.19 1.41
CA MET A 153 -1.93 -16.46 0.29
C MET A 153 -2.81 -15.31 0.77
N VAL A 154 -2.74 -14.19 0.07
CA VAL A 154 -3.57 -13.02 0.31
C VAL A 154 -4.69 -12.94 -0.74
N GLY A 155 -5.90 -12.58 -0.32
CA GLY A 155 -7.06 -12.41 -1.20
C GLY A 155 -6.89 -11.27 -2.21
N TYR A 156 -7.78 -11.19 -3.21
CA TYR A 156 -7.81 -10.07 -4.16
C TYR A 156 -8.31 -8.77 -3.50
N ASP A 157 -9.38 -8.87 -2.70
CA ASP A 157 -10.02 -7.71 -2.05
C ASP A 157 -9.35 -7.31 -0.72
N ASP A 158 -8.40 -8.12 -0.23
CA ASP A 158 -7.86 -8.06 1.13
C ASP A 158 -6.45 -7.45 1.21
N THR A 159 -6.17 -6.42 0.41
CA THR A 159 -4.84 -5.78 0.38
C THR A 159 -4.70 -4.56 1.32
N SER A 160 -5.71 -4.31 2.16
CA SER A 160 -5.61 -3.34 3.24
C SER A 160 -4.73 -3.91 4.36
N VAL A 161 -3.62 -3.24 4.63
CA VAL A 161 -2.72 -3.56 5.75
C VAL A 161 -2.82 -2.50 6.84
N ARG A 162 -2.50 -2.89 8.08
CA ARG A 162 -2.20 -1.95 9.16
C ARG A 162 -0.74 -2.08 9.52
N ILE A 163 -0.02 -0.97 9.46
CA ILE A 163 1.39 -0.94 9.83
C ILE A 163 1.60 -0.08 11.07
N ARG A 164 2.56 -0.47 11.90
CA ARG A 164 3.04 0.33 13.02
C ARG A 164 4.56 0.21 13.09
N PHE A 165 5.23 1.35 13.11
CA PHE A 165 6.66 1.43 13.40
C PHE A 165 6.85 1.70 14.89
N ASP A 166 7.74 0.96 15.54
CA ASP A 166 8.05 1.10 16.97
C ASP A 166 6.78 1.29 17.82
N ASP A 167 6.72 2.36 18.60
CA ASP A 167 5.58 2.73 19.46
C ASP A 167 4.65 3.79 18.83
N GLU A 168 4.78 4.03 17.51
CA GLU A 168 3.90 4.96 16.80
C GLU A 168 2.45 4.45 16.74
N ARG A 169 1.51 5.33 16.37
CA ARG A 169 0.12 4.91 16.13
C ARG A 169 0.03 4.03 14.88
N PRO A 170 -0.72 2.92 14.90
CA PRO A 170 -0.95 2.13 13.70
C PRO A 170 -1.67 2.95 12.61
N VAL A 171 -1.23 2.78 11.36
CA VAL A 171 -1.80 3.44 10.18
C VAL A 171 -2.29 2.39 9.20
N ARG A 172 -3.51 2.56 8.66
CA ARG A 172 -4.02 1.75 7.55
C ARG A 172 -3.43 2.22 6.23
N GLN A 173 -3.04 1.28 5.39
CA GLN A 173 -2.59 1.53 4.02
C GLN A 173 -3.23 0.52 3.07
N SER A 174 -3.53 0.94 1.84
CA SER A 174 -3.85 0.01 0.76
C SER A 174 -2.55 -0.38 0.09
N TRP A 175 -2.22 -1.67 0.03
CA TRP A 175 -1.05 -2.20 -0.68
C TRP A 175 -1.52 -2.94 -1.93
N SER A 176 -0.61 -3.30 -2.84
CA SER A 176 -0.93 -4.21 -3.95
C SER A 176 -0.41 -5.60 -3.63
N ARG A 177 -0.96 -6.63 -4.28
CA ARG A 177 -0.55 -8.02 -4.08
C ARG A 177 0.27 -8.51 -5.26
N SER A 178 1.21 -9.42 -5.03
CA SER A 178 1.90 -10.17 -6.10
C SER A 178 0.93 -11.02 -6.91
N SER A 179 1.31 -11.33 -8.15
CA SER A 179 0.57 -12.25 -9.02
C SER A 179 0.54 -13.68 -8.48
N ASP A 180 1.53 -14.10 -7.69
CA ASP A 180 1.61 -15.40 -7.02
C ASP A 180 0.89 -15.43 -5.66
N TYR A 181 0.18 -14.35 -5.28
CA TYR A 181 -0.63 -14.25 -4.06
C TYR A 181 0.16 -14.24 -2.73
N HIS A 182 1.49 -14.33 -2.75
CA HIS A 182 2.33 -14.48 -1.56
C HIS A 182 3.15 -13.24 -1.16
N ALA A 183 2.88 -12.08 -1.75
CA ALA A 183 3.51 -10.83 -1.31
C ALA A 183 2.57 -9.63 -1.37
N LEU A 184 2.82 -8.69 -0.47
CA LEU A 184 2.15 -7.39 -0.40
C LEU A 184 3.18 -6.28 -0.63
N PHE A 185 2.92 -5.42 -1.61
CA PHE A 185 3.79 -4.31 -2.04
C PHE A 185 3.28 -2.99 -1.48
N ALA A 186 4.18 -2.26 -0.83
CA ALA A 186 3.89 -0.93 -0.32
C ALA A 186 3.56 0.03 -1.46
N SER A 187 2.39 0.68 -1.36
CA SER A 187 1.95 1.67 -2.35
C SER A 187 2.80 2.94 -2.40
N ASN A 188 3.46 3.27 -1.28
CA ASN A 188 4.46 4.33 -1.23
C ASN A 188 5.78 3.76 -0.69
N PRO A 189 6.53 3.01 -1.50
CA PRO A 189 7.71 2.28 -1.03
C PRO A 189 8.79 3.24 -0.53
N ARG A 190 8.81 4.49 -1.01
CA ARG A 190 9.76 5.50 -0.57
C ARG A 190 9.52 5.97 0.85
N GLN A 191 8.30 6.41 1.18
CA GLN A 191 7.95 6.82 2.54
C GLN A 191 8.08 5.64 3.50
N PHE A 192 7.67 4.45 3.05
CA PHE A 192 7.80 3.23 3.83
C PHE A 192 9.26 2.89 4.16
N VAL A 193 10.16 2.94 3.17
CA VAL A 193 11.60 2.66 3.39
C VAL A 193 12.28 3.75 4.21
N ALA A 194 11.93 5.03 4.02
CA ALA A 194 12.45 6.10 4.87
C ALA A 194 12.07 5.88 6.34
N LYS A 195 10.83 5.43 6.61
CA LYS A 195 10.38 5.03 7.94
C LYS A 195 11.11 3.79 8.46
N LEU A 196 11.30 2.76 7.62
CA LEU A 196 12.08 1.57 7.99
C LEU A 196 13.48 1.93 8.47
N GLN A 197 14.22 2.77 7.73
CA GLN A 197 15.58 3.19 8.09
C GLN A 197 15.65 3.99 9.40
N ALA A 198 14.54 4.63 9.80
CA ALA A 198 14.45 5.43 11.01
C ALA A 198 13.91 4.65 12.23
N SER A 199 13.49 3.40 12.04
CA SER A 199 12.77 2.62 13.05
C SER A 199 13.58 1.40 13.48
N LYS A 200 13.19 0.78 14.61
CA LYS A 200 13.79 -0.49 15.06
C LYS A 200 12.87 -1.67 14.83
N LYS A 201 11.56 -1.47 14.96
CA LYS A 201 10.55 -2.52 14.80
C LYS A 201 9.49 -2.10 13.80
N LEU A 202 9.06 -3.05 12.99
CA LEU A 202 7.86 -2.95 12.17
C LEU A 202 6.88 -4.04 12.60
N TYR A 203 5.63 -3.65 12.81
CA TYR A 203 4.48 -4.54 12.90
C TYR A 203 3.63 -4.34 11.66
N LEU A 204 3.25 -5.44 11.01
CA LEU A 204 2.36 -5.44 9.86
C LEU A 204 1.23 -6.43 10.13
N GLU A 205 0.00 -5.92 10.14
CA GLU A 205 -1.22 -6.70 10.20
C GLU A 205 -1.82 -6.80 8.79
N TYR A 206 -2.08 -8.03 8.33
CA TYR A 206 -2.67 -8.34 7.02
C TYR A 206 -3.74 -9.43 7.16
N HIS A 207 -4.53 -9.64 6.11
CA HIS A 207 -5.60 -10.65 6.09
C HIS A 207 -5.23 -11.78 5.12
N PRO A 208 -4.80 -12.96 5.61
CA PRO A 208 -4.69 -14.14 4.76
C PRO A 208 -6.05 -14.54 4.19
N TYR A 209 -6.04 -15.20 3.04
CA TYR A 209 -7.25 -15.62 2.35
C TYR A 209 -8.12 -16.53 3.23
N GLN A 210 -9.38 -16.15 3.40
CA GLN A 210 -10.36 -16.86 4.25
C GLN A 210 -9.92 -17.03 5.72
N LYS A 211 -9.07 -16.14 6.22
CA LYS A 211 -8.65 -16.12 7.63
C LYS A 211 -8.85 -14.75 8.26
N VAL A 212 -8.81 -14.74 9.58
CA VAL A 212 -8.76 -13.50 10.36
C VAL A 212 -7.40 -12.81 10.18
N ALA A 213 -7.34 -11.52 10.48
CA ALA A 213 -6.11 -10.75 10.39
C ALA A 213 -4.98 -11.36 11.23
N GLU A 214 -3.79 -11.44 10.65
CA GLU A 214 -2.57 -11.87 11.33
C GLU A 214 -1.58 -10.71 11.42
N THR A 215 -0.86 -10.63 12.54
CA THR A 215 0.23 -9.66 12.73
C THR A 215 1.57 -10.35 12.65
N ILE A 216 2.43 -9.85 11.78
CA ILE A 216 3.84 -10.22 11.68
C ILE A 216 4.71 -9.05 12.12
N SER A 217 5.88 -9.36 12.67
CA SER A 217 6.83 -8.35 13.14
C SER A 217 8.24 -8.59 12.61
N PHE A 218 8.98 -7.51 12.43
CA PHE A 218 10.38 -7.51 11.98
C PHE A 218 11.21 -6.62 12.90
N ASP A 219 12.46 -7.03 13.14
CA ASP A 219 13.49 -6.12 13.62
C ASP A 219 14.14 -5.47 12.39
N VAL A 220 13.80 -4.21 12.16
CA VAL A 220 14.19 -3.46 10.95
C VAL A 220 15.39 -2.56 11.19
N SER A 221 15.97 -2.62 12.39
CA SER A 221 17.16 -1.83 12.71
C SER A 221 18.33 -2.22 11.79
N GLY A 222 19.26 -1.29 11.59
CA GLY A 222 20.44 -1.50 10.74
C GLY A 222 20.21 -1.35 9.22
N LEU A 223 18.98 -1.15 8.75
CA LEU A 223 18.72 -0.92 7.32
C LEU A 223 19.43 0.36 6.82
N THR A 224 20.42 0.19 5.94
CA THR A 224 21.17 1.31 5.36
C THR A 224 21.15 1.27 3.84
N LEU A 225 20.37 2.17 3.25
CA LEU A 225 20.36 2.43 1.81
C LEU A 225 21.22 3.66 1.45
N PRO A 226 21.83 3.70 0.25
CA PRO A 226 22.57 4.86 -0.21
C PRO A 226 21.66 6.10 -0.35
N GLN A 227 22.07 7.23 0.24
CA GLN A 227 21.31 8.49 0.18
C GLN A 227 21.09 9.01 -1.25
N SER A 228 22.04 8.76 -2.14
CA SER A 228 21.95 9.12 -3.56
C SER A 228 20.70 8.57 -4.26
N PHE A 229 20.16 7.46 -3.76
CA PHE A 229 18.90 6.92 -4.27
C PHE A 229 17.73 7.87 -3.99
N PHE A 230 17.64 8.39 -2.76
CA PHE A 230 16.57 9.31 -2.35
C PHE A 230 16.70 10.68 -3.00
N GLU A 231 17.93 11.21 -3.14
CA GLU A 231 18.19 12.52 -3.75
C GLU A 231 17.69 12.61 -5.19
N SER A 232 17.92 11.57 -5.99
CA SER A 232 17.50 11.54 -7.41
C SER A 232 15.98 11.60 -7.59
N TYR A 233 15.24 11.08 -6.61
CA TYR A 233 13.79 11.12 -6.59
C TYR A 233 13.31 12.48 -6.08
N ASP A 234 13.87 13.01 -4.97
CA ASP A 234 13.50 14.33 -4.45
C ASP A 234 13.67 15.42 -5.48
N LYS A 235 14.76 15.36 -6.26
CA LYS A 235 15.01 16.32 -7.32
C LYS A 235 13.92 16.28 -8.40
N ARG A 236 13.55 15.08 -8.87
CA ARG A 236 12.48 14.91 -9.87
C ARG A 236 11.13 15.35 -9.34
N HIS A 237 10.75 14.92 -8.14
CA HIS A 237 9.49 15.33 -7.53
C HIS A 237 9.40 16.84 -7.30
N LYS A 238 10.47 17.47 -6.82
CA LYS A 238 10.53 18.93 -6.68
C LYS A 238 10.42 19.62 -8.04
N GLN A 239 11.05 19.08 -9.07
CA GLN A 239 10.94 19.61 -10.45
C GLN A 239 9.53 19.43 -11.01
N GLU A 240 8.89 18.29 -10.82
CA GLU A 240 7.52 18.01 -11.25
C GLU A 240 6.52 18.88 -10.50
N GLN A 241 6.66 19.04 -9.19
CA GLN A 241 5.84 19.95 -8.38
C GLN A 241 6.04 21.40 -8.79
N ALA A 242 7.28 21.84 -9.03
CA ALA A 242 7.55 23.19 -9.52
C ALA A 242 6.99 23.41 -10.92
N ALA A 243 7.06 22.40 -11.80
CA ALA A 243 6.49 22.45 -13.14
C ALA A 243 4.96 22.48 -13.09
N TRP A 244 4.35 21.66 -12.24
CA TRP A 244 2.90 21.67 -11.99
C TRP A 244 2.46 23.02 -11.44
N GLN A 245 3.15 23.55 -10.42
CA GLN A 245 2.84 24.85 -9.83
C GLN A 245 2.93 25.96 -10.87
N LYS A 246 3.96 25.94 -11.72
CA LYS A 246 4.09 26.91 -12.81
C LYS A 246 2.93 26.82 -13.82
N LYS A 247 2.50 25.61 -14.18
CA LYS A 247 1.32 25.39 -15.06
C LYS A 247 0.03 25.86 -14.39
N PHE A 248 -0.13 25.56 -13.10
CA PHE A 248 -1.27 25.98 -12.30
C PHE A 248 -1.36 27.51 -12.21
N ASP A 249 -0.25 28.17 -11.87
CA ASP A 249 -0.19 29.64 -11.79
C ASP A 249 -0.45 30.30 -13.14
N ALA A 250 0.01 29.69 -14.24
CA ALA A 250 -0.29 30.17 -15.59
C ALA A 250 -1.79 30.03 -15.92
N CYS A 251 -2.41 28.88 -15.59
CA CYS A 251 -3.85 28.66 -15.76
C CYS A 251 -4.68 29.63 -14.92
N VAL A 252 -4.30 29.88 -13.66
CA VAL A 252 -4.99 30.82 -12.77
C VAL A 252 -4.84 32.27 -13.26
N LYS A 253 -3.79 32.60 -14.01
CA LYS A 253 -3.60 33.94 -14.61
C LYS A 253 -4.30 34.13 -15.95
N ASP A 254 -4.75 33.05 -16.59
CA ASP A 254 -5.49 33.14 -17.85
C ASP A 254 -6.90 33.67 -17.58
N ASP A 255 -7.31 34.74 -18.26
CA ASP A 255 -8.61 35.40 -18.05
C ASP A 255 -9.73 34.60 -18.74
N GLN A 256 -10.07 33.47 -18.13
CA GLN A 256 -11.25 32.70 -18.47
C GLN A 256 -12.49 33.17 -17.68
N ILE A 257 -13.66 32.95 -18.30
CA ILE A 257 -15.01 33.31 -17.85
C ILE A 257 -15.41 32.46 -16.64
N PHE A 258 -14.77 32.67 -15.49
CA PHE A 258 -15.16 32.04 -14.23
C PHE A 258 -15.74 33.10 -13.29
N ASP A 259 -16.93 32.86 -12.77
CA ASP A 259 -17.62 33.77 -11.85
C ASP A 259 -16.91 33.90 -10.49
N THR A 260 -16.07 32.93 -10.12
CA THR A 260 -15.35 32.95 -8.85
C THR A 260 -13.93 32.40 -8.95
N ASP A 261 -13.02 32.95 -8.12
CA ASP A 261 -11.65 32.44 -7.93
C ASP A 261 -11.61 30.96 -7.51
N ARG A 262 -12.66 30.48 -6.85
CA ARG A 262 -12.77 29.09 -6.41
C ARG A 262 -12.97 28.16 -7.61
N GLN A 263 -13.92 28.49 -8.48
CA GLN A 263 -14.16 27.72 -9.72
C GLN A 263 -12.92 27.71 -10.61
N LYS A 264 -12.24 28.86 -10.75
CA LYS A 264 -11.00 28.97 -11.52
C LYS A 264 -9.90 28.06 -10.98
N ARG A 265 -9.65 28.08 -9.67
CA ARG A 265 -8.64 27.21 -9.04
C ARG A 265 -8.99 25.73 -9.12
N ASP A 266 -10.25 25.35 -8.94
CA ASP A 266 -10.64 23.95 -9.00
C ASP A 266 -10.59 23.41 -10.44
N TYR A 267 -10.97 24.22 -11.44
CA TYR A 267 -10.74 23.91 -12.85
C TYR A 267 -9.25 23.75 -13.18
N CYS A 268 -8.41 24.71 -12.76
CA CYS A 268 -6.97 24.63 -13.02
C CYS A 268 -6.30 23.45 -12.34
N LYS A 269 -6.78 22.97 -11.18
CA LYS A 269 -6.26 21.74 -10.56
C LYS A 269 -6.53 20.51 -11.43
N VAL A 270 -7.72 20.42 -12.03
CA VAL A 270 -8.09 19.29 -12.90
C VAL A 270 -7.32 19.35 -14.22
N MET A 271 -7.16 20.53 -14.80
CA MET A 271 -6.49 20.71 -16.10
C MET A 271 -4.96 20.57 -16.05
N THR A 272 -4.35 20.56 -14.86
CA THR A 272 -2.89 20.51 -14.70
C THR A 272 -2.37 19.19 -14.16
N GLN A 273 -3.24 18.26 -13.76
CA GLN A 273 -2.90 16.85 -13.46
C GLN A 273 -2.70 16.04 -14.74
#